data_AF-A0A9C8E6H5-F1
#
_entry.id   AF-A0A9C8E6H5-F1
#
_cell.length_a   1.000
_cell.length_b   1.000
_cell.length_c   1.000
_cell.angle_alpha   90.00
_cell.angle_beta   90.00
_cell.angle_gamma   90.00
#
_symmetry.space_group_name_H-M   'P 1'
#
loop_
_entity.id
_entity.type
_entity.pdbx_description
1 polymer ?
#
loop_
_entity_poly.entity_id
_entity_poly.type
_entity_poly.pdbx_seq_one_letter_code
_entity_poly.pdbx_strand_id
1 'polypeptide(L)'
;MKEQVVVGKLYLDRDKGSFSIFALPGPFGWLRQFSAEDLAEFFKELLEALNKGLQSNDLSPVTEVIEDWKATAEILAEQDTVQSLIKGLKELEAGEGVSWESLRRELNPEFLFKFPPQHHNRYRIYHHA
;
A
#
# COMPACT_ATOMS: atom_id res chain seq x y z
N MET A 1 3.61 -10.31 -19.94
CA MET A 1 3.00 -9.64 -18.78
C MET A 1 2.67 -10.70 -17.76
N LYS A 2 3.21 -10.64 -16.53
CA LYS A 2 2.78 -11.53 -15.45
C LYS A 2 1.67 -10.81 -14.69
N GLU A 3 0.44 -11.28 -14.83
CA GLU A 3 -0.69 -10.87 -13.99
C GLU A 3 -0.34 -11.20 -12.54
N GLN A 4 -0.27 -10.17 -11.70
CA GLN A 4 -0.22 -10.37 -10.26
C GLN A 4 -1.64 -10.67 -9.78
N VAL A 5 -1.88 -11.94 -9.45
CA VAL A 5 -3.14 -12.40 -8.86
C VAL A 5 -3.25 -11.85 -7.45
N VAL A 6 -4.34 -11.13 -7.15
CA VAL A 6 -4.72 -10.79 -5.78
C VAL A 6 -5.05 -12.09 -5.06
N VAL A 7 -4.22 -12.49 -4.09
CA VAL A 7 -4.57 -13.57 -3.16
C VAL A 7 -4.92 -12.93 -1.83
N GLY A 8 -6.19 -12.59 -1.67
CA GLY A 8 -6.79 -12.29 -0.37
C GLY A 8 -7.55 -13.52 0.11
N LYS A 9 -7.44 -13.87 1.39
CA LYS A 9 -8.42 -14.79 2.00
C LYS A 9 -9.46 -13.93 2.71
N LEU A 10 -10.65 -13.88 2.14
CA LEU A 10 -11.83 -13.36 2.80
C LEU A 10 -12.36 -14.47 3.71
N TYR A 11 -12.25 -14.29 5.03
CA TYR A 11 -12.93 -15.14 6.00
C TYR A 11 -14.19 -14.40 6.45
N LEU A 12 -15.34 -14.79 5.90
CA LEU A 12 -16.64 -14.38 6.40
C LEU A 12 -17.04 -15.35 7.51
N ASP A 13 -16.67 -15.04 8.76
CA ASP A 13 -17.33 -15.65 9.92
C ASP A 13 -18.60 -14.84 10.22
N ARG A 14 -19.69 -15.51 10.62
CA ARG A 14 -21.01 -14.89 10.86
C ARG A 14 -20.97 -13.79 11.92
N ASP A 15 -19.98 -13.82 12.80
CA ASP A 15 -19.88 -12.89 13.93
C ASP A 15 -18.69 -11.93 13.84
N LYS A 16 -17.68 -12.19 12.99
CA LYS A 16 -16.51 -11.32 12.77
C LYS A 16 -15.93 -11.55 11.37
N GLY A 17 -16.26 -10.69 10.41
CA GLY A 17 -15.56 -10.67 9.13
C GLY A 17 -14.09 -10.34 9.34
N SER A 18 -13.17 -11.18 8.86
CA SER A 18 -11.73 -10.89 8.87
C SER A 18 -11.19 -10.93 7.45
N PHE A 19 -10.55 -9.84 7.03
CA PHE A 19 -9.94 -9.71 5.72
C PHE A 19 -8.42 -9.71 5.84
N SER A 20 -7.76 -10.58 5.08
CA SER A 20 -6.29 -10.62 5.01
C SER A 20 -5.85 -10.55 3.56
N ILE A 21 -5.18 -9.45 3.19
CA ILE A 21 -4.57 -9.25 1.87
C ILE A 21 -3.08 -9.56 1.95
N PHE A 22 -2.62 -10.58 1.23
CA PHE A 22 -1.21 -10.98 1.24
C PHE A 22 -0.39 -10.31 0.13
N ALA A 23 -1.05 -9.79 -0.91
CA ALA A 23 -0.41 -8.99 -1.96
C ALA A 23 -1.46 -8.13 -2.70
N LEU A 24 -1.16 -6.84 -2.84
CA LEU A 24 -1.95 -5.90 -3.66
C LEU A 24 -1.19 -5.58 -4.94
N PRO A 25 -1.82 -5.74 -6.13
CA PRO A 25 -1.30 -5.19 -7.36
C PRO A 25 -1.08 -3.68 -7.22
N GLY A 26 -0.08 -3.14 -7.92
CA GLY A 26 0.27 -1.72 -7.86
C GLY A 26 -0.91 -0.73 -7.91
N PRO A 27 -1.89 -0.90 -8.82
CA PRO A 27 -3.06 -0.03 -8.91
C PRO A 27 -3.95 0.01 -7.65
N PHE A 28 -3.85 -1.00 -6.77
CA PHE A 28 -4.60 -1.11 -5.52
C PHE A 28 -3.74 -0.78 -4.29
N GLY A 29 -2.56 -0.18 -4.47
CA GLY A 29 -1.67 0.18 -3.36
C GLY A 29 -2.30 1.13 -2.33
N TRP A 30 -3.29 1.91 -2.74
CA TRP A 30 -4.03 2.84 -1.88
C TRP A 30 -4.86 2.14 -0.80
N LEU A 31 -5.25 0.87 -1.00
CA LEU A 31 -5.96 0.07 0.01
C LEU A 31 -5.12 -0.23 1.26
N ARG A 32 -3.80 0.04 1.25
CA ARG A 32 -2.92 -0.16 2.41
C ARG A 32 -3.18 0.81 3.55
N GLN A 33 -3.85 1.93 3.29
CA GLN A 33 -4.16 2.94 4.30
C GLN A 33 -5.32 2.54 5.20
N PHE A 34 -6.04 1.48 4.84
CA PHE A 34 -7.29 1.11 5.47
C PHE A 34 -7.11 0.08 6.58
N SER A 35 -7.90 0.27 7.63
CA SER A 35 -8.12 -0.75 8.66
C SER A 35 -8.88 -1.95 8.09
N ALA A 36 -9.01 -3.01 8.87
CA ALA A 36 -9.80 -4.18 8.46
C ALA A 36 -11.29 -3.82 8.33
N GLU A 37 -11.77 -2.92 9.17
CA GLU A 37 -13.12 -2.39 9.19
C GLU A 37 -13.40 -1.57 7.92
N ASP A 38 -12.51 -0.62 7.58
CA ASP A 38 -12.61 0.19 6.36
C ASP A 38 -12.59 -0.68 5.10
N LEU A 39 -11.72 -1.69 5.06
CA LEU A 39 -11.68 -2.65 3.95
C LEU A 39 -12.99 -3.42 3.82
N ALA A 40 -13.57 -3.86 4.93
CA ALA A 40 -14.85 -4.58 4.92
C ALA A 40 -15.99 -3.70 4.38
N GLU A 41 -16.03 -2.42 4.77
CA GLU A 41 -17.01 -1.46 4.28
C GLU A 41 -16.81 -1.17 2.78
N PHE A 42 -15.57 -0.92 2.34
CA PHE A 42 -15.23 -0.76 0.93
C PHE A 42 -15.70 -1.94 0.08
N PHE A 43 -15.41 -3.19 0.47
CA PHE A 43 -15.82 -4.36 -0.31
C PHE A 43 -17.33 -4.54 -0.33
N LYS A 44 -18.02 -4.21 0.78
CA LYS A 44 -19.48 -4.23 0.82
C LYS A 44 -20.06 -3.26 -0.20
N GLU A 45 -19.62 -2.01 -0.21
CA GLU A 45 -20.09 -0.99 -1.15
C GLU A 45 -19.74 -1.33 -2.60
N LEU A 46 -18.54 -1.86 -2.84
CA LEU A 46 -18.11 -2.30 -4.15
C LEU A 46 -19.00 -3.43 -4.70
N LEU A 47 -19.35 -4.41 -3.86
CA LEU A 47 -20.26 -5.49 -4.23
C LEU A 47 -21.68 -4.99 -4.51
N GLU A 48 -22.17 -4.04 -3.70
CA GLU A 48 -23.47 -3.40 -3.93
C GLU A 48 -23.50 -2.62 -5.25
N ALA A 49 -22.44 -1.86 -5.54
CA ALA A 49 -22.29 -1.11 -6.79
C ALA A 49 -22.19 -2.04 -8.01
N LEU A 50 -21.45 -3.15 -7.89
CA LEU A 50 -21.39 -4.17 -8.94
C LEU A 50 -22.77 -4.79 -9.21
N ASN A 51 -23.52 -5.13 -8.16
CA ASN A 51 -24.87 -5.68 -8.31
C ASN A 51 -25.82 -4.67 -8.98
N LYS A 52 -25.78 -3.40 -8.57
CA LYS A 52 -26.54 -2.32 -9.23
C LYS A 52 -26.15 -2.21 -10.70
N GLY A 53 -24.85 -2.18 -11.00
CA GLY A 53 -24.35 -2.01 -12.36
C GLY A 53 -24.66 -3.17 -13.28
N LEU A 54 -24.72 -4.40 -12.76
CA LEU A 54 -25.19 -5.56 -13.52
C LEU A 54 -26.68 -5.46 -13.85
N GLN A 55 -27.50 -4.95 -12.92
CA GLN A 55 -28.95 -4.79 -13.13
C GLN A 55 -29.26 -3.65 -14.11
N SER A 56 -28.48 -2.57 -14.10
CA SER A 56 -28.66 -1.41 -14.97
C SER A 56 -27.83 -1.46 -16.25
N ASN A 57 -26.95 -2.46 -16.41
CA ASN A 57 -25.92 -2.51 -17.46
C ASN A 57 -25.07 -1.21 -17.52
N ASP A 58 -24.74 -0.66 -16.36
CA ASP A 58 -23.98 0.58 -16.19
C ASP A 58 -22.96 0.43 -15.05
N LEU A 59 -21.67 0.56 -15.37
CA LEU A 59 -20.58 0.43 -14.40
C LEU A 59 -20.18 1.75 -13.73
N SER A 60 -20.89 2.85 -14.00
CA SER A 60 -20.66 4.15 -13.36
C SER A 60 -20.67 4.06 -11.82
N PRO A 61 -21.62 3.34 -11.16
CA PRO A 61 -21.63 3.21 -9.71
C PRO A 61 -20.37 2.55 -9.13
N VAL A 62 -19.76 1.61 -9.87
CA VAL A 62 -18.52 0.94 -9.45
C VAL A 62 -17.36 1.92 -9.50
N THR A 63 -17.32 2.74 -10.55
CA THR A 63 -16.26 3.75 -10.73
C THR A 63 -16.36 4.81 -9.65
N GLU A 64 -17.58 5.27 -9.34
CA GLU A 64 -17.86 6.23 -8.26
C GLU A 64 -17.34 5.72 -6.91
N VAL A 65 -17.72 4.50 -6.51
CA VAL A 65 -17.22 3.89 -5.27
C VAL A 65 -15.69 3.80 -5.24
N ILE A 66 -15.04 3.41 -6.35
CA ILE A 66 -13.58 3.31 -6.37
C ILE A 66 -12.91 4.68 -6.20
N GLU A 67 -13.41 5.72 -6.86
CA GLU A 67 -12.82 7.06 -6.78
C GLU A 67 -13.07 7.71 -5.42
N ASP A 68 -14.27 7.54 -4.84
CA ASP A 68 -14.59 8.04 -3.51
C ASP A 68 -13.68 7.42 -2.44
N TRP A 69 -13.49 6.11 -2.49
CA TRP A 69 -12.62 5.43 -1.53
C TRP A 69 -11.13 5.76 -1.75
N LYS A 70 -10.68 6.02 -2.99
CA LYS A 70 -9.33 6.53 -3.20
C LYS A 70 -9.11 7.89 -2.53
N ALA A 71 -10.10 8.79 -2.62
CA ALA A 71 -10.04 10.08 -1.93
C ALA A 71 -9.95 9.90 -0.40
N THR A 72 -10.70 8.94 0.17
CA THR A 72 -10.57 8.59 1.59
C THR A 72 -9.15 8.10 1.93
N ALA A 73 -8.56 7.23 1.10
CA ALA A 73 -7.20 6.75 1.32
C ALA A 73 -6.15 7.86 1.26
N GLU A 74 -6.33 8.86 0.38
CA GLU A 74 -5.44 10.03 0.29
C GLU A 74 -5.49 10.86 1.58
N ILE A 75 -6.70 11.13 2.10
CA ILE A 75 -6.89 11.85 3.37
C ILE A 75 -6.22 11.11 4.53
N LEU A 76 -6.37 9.78 4.62
CA LEU A 76 -5.74 8.98 5.67
C LEU A 76 -4.20 9.02 5.57
N ALA A 77 -3.65 8.90 4.36
CA ALA A 77 -2.21 8.97 4.14
C ALA A 77 -1.61 10.33 4.56
N GLU A 78 -2.33 11.43 4.33
CA GLU A 78 -1.93 12.75 4.79
C GLU A 78 -1.95 12.86 6.32
N GLN A 79 -2.99 12.33 6.97
CA GLN A 79 -3.08 12.32 8.43
C GLN A 79 -1.93 11.53 9.06
N ASP A 80 -1.60 10.36 8.53
CA ASP A 80 -0.47 9.55 8.99
C ASP A 80 0.86 10.29 8.82
N THR A 81 1.01 11.04 7.72
CA THR A 81 2.17 11.90 7.48
C THR A 81 2.28 12.99 8.54
N VAL A 82 1.18 13.68 8.84
CA VAL A 82 1.13 14.73 9.87
C VAL A 82 1.45 14.16 11.26
N GLN A 83 0.87 13.02 11.63
CA GLN A 83 1.15 12.38 12.92
C GLN A 83 2.61 11.93 13.03
N SER A 84 3.19 11.42 11.94
CA SER A 84 4.61 11.05 11.90
C SER A 84 5.53 12.25 12.09
N LEU A 85 5.19 13.40 11.50
CA LEU A 85 5.94 14.65 11.70
C LEU A 85 5.85 15.15 13.15
N ILE A 86 4.64 15.17 13.72
CA ILE A 86 4.42 15.57 15.12
C ILE A 86 5.22 14.67 16.08
N LYS A 87 5.21 13.36 15.84
CA LYS A 87 5.98 12.40 16.62
C LYS A 87 7.48 12.67 16.51
N GLY A 88 8.00 12.84 15.29
CA GLY A 88 9.41 13.13 15.08
C GLY A 88 9.87 14.43 15.74
N LEU A 89 9.03 15.48 15.73
CA LEU A 89 9.33 16.73 16.44
C LEU A 89 9.44 16.52 17.95
N LYS A 90 8.55 15.73 18.56
CA LYS A 90 8.62 15.40 19.99
C LYS A 90 9.87 14.62 20.36
N GLU A 91 10.26 13.64 19.53
CA GLU A 91 11.49 12.87 19.73
C GLU A 91 12.74 13.78 19.66
N LEU A 92 12.76 14.74 18.73
CA LEU A 92 13.83 15.75 18.66
C LEU A 92 13.88 16.65 19.90
N GLU A 93 12.72 17.14 20.37
CA GLU A 93 12.63 17.94 21.60
C GLU A 93 13.07 17.16 22.85
N ALA A 94 12.78 15.85 22.89
CA ALA A 94 13.22 14.95 23.95
C ALA A 94 14.73 14.60 23.89
N GLY A 95 15.44 15.04 22.85
CA GLY A 95 16.85 14.73 22.63
C GLY A 95 17.11 13.34 22.06
N GLU A 96 16.09 12.67 21.54
CA GLU A 96 16.16 11.32 20.93
C GLU A 96 16.56 11.37 19.44
N GLY A 97 16.85 12.56 18.91
CA GLY A 97 17.33 12.75 17.55
C GLY A 97 18.71 12.13 17.30
N VAL A 98 18.84 11.36 16.22
CA VAL A 98 20.14 10.90 15.71
C VAL A 98 20.78 11.95 14.82
N SER A 99 22.08 12.18 14.99
CA SER A 99 22.82 13.14 14.15
C SER A 99 22.94 12.64 12.70
N TRP A 100 22.91 13.57 11.75
CA TRP A 100 23.11 13.27 10.32
C TRP A 100 24.43 12.56 10.04
N GLU A 101 25.48 12.82 10.81
CA GLU A 101 26.78 12.15 10.68
C GLU A 101 26.77 10.71 11.19
N SER A 102 25.93 10.40 12.17
CA SER A 102 25.71 9.04 12.67
C SER A 102 24.90 8.23 11.66
N LEU A 103 23.77 8.79 11.21
CA LEU A 103 22.93 8.18 10.17
C LEU A 103 23.70 7.95 8.87
N ARG A 104 24.52 8.91 8.44
CA ARG A 104 25.35 8.77 7.24
C ARG A 104 26.40 7.67 7.37
N ARG A 105 26.92 7.42 8.58
CA ARG A 105 27.83 6.29 8.85
C ARG A 105 27.10 4.95 8.77
N GLU A 106 25.88 4.87 9.27
CA GLU A 106 25.04 3.66 9.19
C GLU A 106 24.55 3.35 7.78
N LEU A 107 24.16 4.38 7.02
CA LEU A 107 23.68 4.27 5.64
C LEU A 107 24.80 4.21 4.60
N ASN A 108 26.07 4.18 5.03
CA ASN A 108 27.21 4.17 4.10
C ASN A 108 27.16 2.89 3.22
N PRO A 109 27.11 3.02 1.88
CA PRO A 109 27.02 1.89 0.97
C PRO A 109 28.16 0.87 1.10
N GLU A 110 29.35 1.24 1.62
CA GLU A 110 30.41 0.26 1.91
C GLU A 110 30.03 -0.78 2.98
N PHE A 111 28.99 -0.53 3.79
CA PHE A 111 28.43 -1.49 4.75
C PHE A 111 27.21 -2.26 4.22
N LEU A 112 26.51 -1.72 3.20
CA LEU A 112 25.35 -2.36 2.57
C LEU A 112 25.72 -3.48 1.57
N PHE A 113 26.99 -3.56 1.15
CA PHE A 113 27.53 -4.60 0.26
C PHE A 113 27.95 -5.91 0.95
N LYS A 114 27.51 -6.17 2.20
CA LYS A 114 27.68 -7.48 2.87
C LYS A 114 26.47 -8.43 2.75
N PHE A 115 25.53 -8.15 1.86
CA PHE A 115 24.58 -9.16 1.39
C PHE A 115 25.11 -9.74 0.07
N PRO A 116 25.44 -11.05 0.00
CA PRO A 116 25.97 -11.64 -1.22
C PRO A 116 24.93 -11.52 -2.34
N PRO A 117 25.34 -11.25 -3.59
CA PRO A 117 24.44 -11.31 -4.73
C PRO A 117 24.00 -12.76 -4.91
N GLN A 118 22.79 -13.09 -4.46
CA GLN A 118 22.13 -14.33 -4.84
C GLN A 118 21.76 -14.20 -6.33
N HIS A 119 22.66 -14.72 -7.17
CA HIS A 119 22.45 -15.17 -8.55
C HIS A 119 22.04 -14.14 -9.61
N HIS A 120 23.05 -13.75 -10.41
CA HIS A 120 23.06 -13.75 -11.88
C HIS A 120 21.76 -13.39 -12.60
N ASN A 121 21.70 -12.20 -13.20
CA ASN A 121 21.21 -12.13 -14.57
C ASN A 121 21.95 -11.07 -15.39
N ARG A 122 22.61 -11.53 -16.46
CA ARG A 122 23.28 -10.71 -17.46
C ARG A 122 22.23 -9.97 -18.28
N TYR A 123 22.28 -8.63 -18.30
CA TYR A 123 21.75 -7.87 -19.42
C TYR A 123 22.90 -7.37 -20.28
N ARG A 124 23.04 -8.03 -21.43
CA ARG A 124 23.91 -7.67 -22.54
C ARG A 124 23.18 -6.55 -23.30
N ILE A 125 23.68 -5.33 -23.23
CA ILE A 125 23.12 -4.22 -24.02
C ILE A 125 23.83 -4.25 -25.37
N TYR A 126 23.06 -4.45 -26.44
CA TYR A 126 23.52 -4.30 -27.82
C TYR A 126 23.65 -2.80 -28.11
N HIS A 127 24.83 -2.36 -28.55
CA HIS A 127 24.96 -1.11 -29.29
C HIS A 127 25.10 -1.43 -30.77
N HIS A 128 24.06 -1.10 -31.53
CA HIS A 128 24.15 -0.85 -32.95
C HIS A 128 24.93 0.44 -33.18
N ALA A 129 26.00 0.34 -33.97
CA ALA A 129 26.47 1.36 -34.90
C ALA A 129 27.19 0.63 -36.04
#